data_AF-A0A9P8L2G1-F1
#
_entry.id   AF-A0A9P8L2G1-F1
#
_cell.length_a   1.000
_cell.length_b   1.000
_cell.length_c   1.000
_cell.angle_alpha   90.00
_cell.angle_beta   90.00
_cell.angle_gamma   90.00
#
_symmetry.space_group_name_H-M   'P 1'
#
loop_
_entity.id
_entity.type
_entity.pdbx_description
1 polymer ?
#
loop_
_entity_poly.entity_id
_entity_poly.type
_entity_poly.pdbx_seq_one_letter_code
_entity_poly.pdbx_strand_id
1 'polypeptide(L)'
;MQRTGKDGMALGSTQHGKQRANYLTSTRSQSHWPPSGTTSNYILSGVGALIYANYVYQTYFVGVFQPFPEQVAKPLRRALYYTNISLSPKDALKYYKQALAIADEIGMDPFSEEILGVKIQVSALMEIINQYDKAIEVLEIVRGDCLKWIELLGSKPGNEGKRTRVLGKAISISVKLGDLYANYYVQDKETAEERLVWAVETALKEKKRREEEGIKEGEGDWLTDEEFGGSLEVNNLSSSLAQQHLQAPNPPSDPSVNLISARSWALKALTLASQIPPGKQTDECSVACVVTTYNLGDIAEQSGDLDEARRRYVGARGMAERLGFEEGMQMAGAAVRRLDSNAEGAKP
;
A
#
# COMPACT_ATOMS: atom_id res chain seq x y z
N MET A 1 -4.51 -85.85 -16.71
CA MET A 1 -5.86 -86.39 -16.92
C MET A 1 -6.27 -86.11 -18.37
N GLN A 2 -6.45 -87.19 -19.15
CA GLN A 2 -7.26 -87.35 -20.37
C GLN A 2 -7.13 -86.31 -21.51
N ARG A 3 -6.51 -86.71 -22.65
CA ARG A 3 -7.15 -87.28 -23.89
C ARG A 3 -7.47 -86.14 -24.88
N THR A 4 -7.22 -86.16 -26.19
CA THR A 4 -6.96 -87.17 -27.24
C THR A 4 -6.44 -86.37 -28.46
N GLY A 5 -5.46 -86.81 -29.27
CA GLY A 5 -5.65 -87.74 -30.41
C GLY A 5 -6.74 -87.24 -31.38
N LYS A 6 -6.57 -87.10 -32.69
CA LYS A 6 -5.72 -87.80 -33.66
C LYS A 6 -6.08 -87.25 -35.06
N ASP A 7 -5.13 -86.96 -35.94
CA ASP A 7 -4.97 -87.54 -37.31
C ASP A 7 -4.85 -86.32 -38.25
N GLY A 8 -4.01 -86.21 -39.27
CA GLY A 8 -3.32 -87.16 -40.13
C GLY A 8 -3.31 -86.57 -41.55
N MET A 9 -2.27 -86.88 -42.32
CA MET A 9 -2.12 -86.68 -43.78
C MET A 9 -1.67 -85.32 -44.32
N ALA A 10 -0.36 -85.25 -44.53
CA ALA A 10 0.24 -84.62 -45.70
C ALA A 10 -0.10 -85.40 -46.98
N LEU A 11 -0.24 -84.71 -48.11
CA LEU A 11 0.42 -85.02 -49.40
C LEU A 11 -0.14 -84.14 -50.53
N GLY A 12 0.77 -83.64 -51.37
CA GLY A 12 0.51 -83.54 -52.81
C GLY A 12 0.55 -82.13 -53.40
N SER A 13 1.71 -81.79 -54.00
CA SER A 13 1.85 -81.23 -55.37
C SER A 13 1.05 -79.94 -55.72
N THR A 14 1.57 -78.93 -56.41
CA THR A 14 2.51 -78.92 -57.54
C THR A 14 2.87 -77.45 -57.84
N GLN A 15 4.02 -77.25 -58.46
CA GLN A 15 4.51 -75.96 -58.98
C GLN A 15 3.58 -75.28 -60.00
N HIS A 16 3.77 -73.96 -60.09
CA HIS A 16 3.69 -73.11 -61.29
C HIS A 16 2.32 -72.77 -61.89
N GLY A 17 2.03 -71.47 -61.96
CA GLY A 17 1.19 -70.92 -63.03
C GLY A 17 0.41 -69.65 -62.70
N LYS A 18 1.05 -68.49 -62.96
CA LYS A 18 0.44 -67.27 -63.53
C LYS A 18 -0.68 -66.54 -62.74
N GLN A 19 -0.29 -65.37 -62.23
CA GLN A 19 -1.00 -64.07 -62.30
C GLN A 19 -2.54 -64.07 -62.13
N ARG A 20 -3.05 -63.46 -61.04
CA ARG A 20 -3.81 -62.20 -61.06
C ARG A 20 -4.43 -61.85 -59.69
N ALA A 21 -4.38 -60.54 -59.41
CA ALA A 21 -5.34 -59.75 -58.62
C ALA A 21 -5.31 -59.80 -57.08
N ASN A 22 -4.93 -58.62 -56.55
CA ASN A 22 -5.54 -57.94 -55.39
C ASN A 22 -5.14 -58.39 -53.97
N TYR A 23 -3.97 -57.93 -53.53
CA TYR A 23 -3.67 -57.69 -52.11
C TYR A 23 -3.41 -56.20 -51.88
N LEU A 24 -4.44 -55.41 -51.59
CA LEU A 24 -4.29 -54.07 -51.01
C LEU A 24 -5.52 -53.71 -50.16
N THR A 25 -5.46 -53.93 -48.86
CA THR A 25 -6.15 -53.07 -47.88
C THR A 25 -5.21 -52.85 -46.69
N SER A 26 -4.32 -51.89 -46.85
CA SER A 26 -3.50 -51.31 -45.79
C SER A 26 -4.37 -50.35 -44.95
N THR A 27 -4.51 -50.64 -43.65
CA THR A 27 -5.06 -49.70 -42.66
C THR A 27 -4.13 -48.50 -42.47
N ARG A 28 -4.44 -47.37 -43.10
CA ARG A 28 -3.76 -46.08 -42.91
C ARG A 28 -4.43 -45.35 -41.76
N SER A 29 -3.76 -45.18 -40.61
CA SER A 29 -4.25 -44.29 -39.56
C SER A 29 -4.26 -42.85 -40.09
N GLN A 30 -5.45 -42.30 -40.33
CA GLN A 30 -5.59 -40.91 -40.74
C GLN A 30 -5.40 -40.02 -39.50
N SER A 31 -4.29 -39.28 -39.44
CA SER A 31 -4.16 -38.12 -38.55
C SER A 31 -5.12 -37.04 -39.06
N HIS A 32 -6.24 -36.85 -38.36
CA HIS A 32 -7.22 -35.82 -38.69
C HIS A 32 -6.66 -34.47 -38.20
N TRP A 33 -5.99 -33.72 -39.08
CA TRP A 33 -5.62 -32.34 -38.78
C TRP A 33 -6.90 -31.51 -38.63
N PRO A 34 -7.00 -30.64 -37.61
CA PRO A 34 -8.22 -29.88 -37.37
C PRO A 34 -8.48 -28.89 -38.52
N PRO A 35 -9.74 -28.49 -38.76
CA PRO A 35 -10.11 -27.64 -39.89
C PRO A 35 -9.28 -26.35 -39.90
N SER A 36 -8.85 -25.89 -41.07
CA SER A 36 -7.95 -24.74 -41.28
C SER A 36 -8.35 -23.46 -40.52
N GLY A 37 -9.65 -23.26 -40.25
CA GLY A 37 -10.14 -22.14 -39.43
C GLY A 37 -9.77 -22.21 -37.94
N THR A 38 -9.64 -23.41 -37.37
CA THR A 38 -9.29 -23.59 -35.94
C THR A 38 -7.82 -23.25 -35.66
N THR A 39 -6.91 -23.65 -36.55
CA THR A 39 -5.48 -23.30 -36.49
C THR A 39 -5.22 -21.80 -36.57
N SER A 40 -6.02 -21.05 -37.34
CA SER A 40 -5.91 -19.59 -37.45
C SER A 40 -6.20 -18.88 -36.12
N ASN A 41 -7.22 -19.34 -35.38
CA ASN A 41 -7.60 -18.76 -34.10
C ASN A 41 -6.54 -18.96 -33.00
N TYR A 42 -5.83 -20.10 -33.02
CA TYR A 42 -4.70 -20.33 -32.11
C TYR A 42 -3.50 -19.43 -32.43
N ILE A 43 -3.25 -19.15 -33.71
CA ILE A 43 -2.17 -18.23 -34.12
C ILE A 43 -2.52 -16.79 -33.75
N LEU A 44 -3.75 -16.34 -34.02
CA LEU A 44 -4.22 -15.00 -33.65
C LEU A 44 -4.24 -14.77 -32.14
N SER A 45 -4.69 -15.75 -31.36
CA SER A 45 -4.62 -15.67 -29.88
C SER A 45 -3.18 -15.68 -29.36
N GLY A 46 -2.29 -16.46 -29.96
CA GLY A 46 -0.86 -16.44 -29.63
C GLY A 46 -0.19 -15.09 -29.93
N VAL A 47 -0.47 -14.49 -31.09
CA VAL A 47 0.04 -13.15 -31.46
C VAL A 47 -0.54 -12.08 -30.54
N GLY A 48 -1.84 -12.14 -30.23
CA GLY A 48 -2.49 -11.25 -29.27
C GLY A 48 -1.88 -11.35 -27.87
N ALA A 49 -1.60 -12.56 -27.39
CA ALA A 49 -0.92 -12.78 -26.12
C ALA A 49 0.50 -12.22 -26.10
N LEU A 50 1.26 -12.33 -27.20
CA LEU A 50 2.59 -11.74 -27.32
C LEU A 50 2.57 -10.21 -27.36
N ILE A 51 1.61 -9.61 -28.09
CA ILE A 51 1.43 -8.15 -28.13
C ILE A 51 1.03 -7.63 -26.74
N TYR A 52 0.10 -8.31 -26.07
CA TYR A 52 -0.32 -7.95 -24.71
C TYR A 52 0.82 -8.13 -23.70
N ALA A 53 1.58 -9.23 -23.77
CA ALA A 53 2.75 -9.44 -22.93
C ALA A 53 3.82 -8.37 -23.19
N ASN A 54 4.06 -7.95 -24.44
CA ASN A 54 4.97 -6.86 -24.76
C ASN A 54 4.45 -5.51 -24.28
N TYR A 55 3.15 -5.23 -24.40
CA TYR A 55 2.52 -4.03 -23.82
C TYR A 55 2.73 -4.01 -22.31
N VAL A 56 2.40 -5.10 -21.60
CA VAL A 56 2.62 -5.22 -20.16
C VAL A 56 4.10 -5.05 -19.81
N TYR A 57 5.00 -5.67 -20.58
CA TYR A 57 6.44 -5.54 -20.40
C TYR A 57 6.92 -4.08 -20.54
N GLN A 58 6.52 -3.40 -21.61
CA GLN A 58 6.91 -2.02 -21.85
C GLN A 58 6.31 -1.06 -20.81
N THR A 59 5.02 -1.20 -20.51
CA THR A 59 4.32 -0.27 -19.61
C THR A 59 4.69 -0.48 -18.15
N TYR A 60 4.77 -1.72 -17.67
CA TYR A 60 4.98 -2.00 -16.23
C TYR A 60 6.43 -2.30 -15.85
N PHE A 61 7.25 -2.86 -16.75
CA PHE A 61 8.65 -3.22 -16.44
C PHE A 61 9.68 -2.29 -17.06
N VAL A 62 9.40 -1.66 -18.19
CA VAL A 62 10.32 -0.66 -18.78
C VAL A 62 9.95 0.74 -18.29
N GLY A 63 8.66 1.08 -18.26
CA GLY A 63 8.12 2.36 -17.79
C GLY A 63 8.57 2.76 -16.38
N VAL A 64 8.43 1.84 -15.40
CA VAL A 64 8.82 2.07 -14.00
C VAL A 64 10.32 2.33 -13.82
N PHE A 65 11.16 1.83 -14.74
CA PHE A 65 12.61 1.97 -14.65
C PHE A 65 13.19 2.98 -15.65
N GLN A 66 12.37 3.61 -16.50
CA GLN A 66 12.82 4.67 -17.41
C GLN A 66 13.58 5.81 -16.70
N PRO A 67 13.22 6.22 -15.48
CA PRO A 67 13.97 7.26 -14.77
C PRO A 67 15.38 6.84 -14.34
N PHE A 68 15.66 5.52 -14.31
CA PHE A 68 16.95 4.99 -13.92
C PHE A 68 17.82 4.70 -15.16
N PRO A 69 19.10 5.11 -15.16
CA PRO A 69 20.07 4.61 -16.12
C PRO A 69 20.12 3.07 -16.07
N GLU A 70 20.33 2.41 -17.21
CA GLU A 70 20.28 0.93 -17.29
C GLU A 70 21.25 0.25 -16.31
N GLN A 71 22.37 0.91 -15.99
CA GLN A 71 23.36 0.45 -14.99
C GLN A 71 22.77 0.33 -13.58
N VAL A 72 21.84 1.22 -13.21
CA VAL A 72 21.12 1.21 -11.92
C VAL A 72 19.85 0.36 -12.01
N ALA A 73 19.14 0.41 -13.14
CA ALA A 73 17.90 -0.33 -13.35
C ALA A 73 18.11 -1.86 -13.29
N LYS A 74 19.22 -2.37 -13.82
CA LYS A 74 19.52 -3.81 -13.84
C LYS A 74 19.65 -4.44 -12.44
N PRO A 75 20.49 -3.93 -11.50
CA PRO A 75 20.51 -4.42 -10.13
C PRO A 75 19.18 -4.15 -9.41
N LEU A 76 18.52 -3.00 -9.64
CA LEU A 76 17.24 -2.71 -9.00
C LEU A 76 16.14 -3.72 -9.38
N ARG A 77 16.05 -4.11 -10.66
CA ARG A 77 15.14 -5.20 -11.11
C ARG A 77 15.39 -6.51 -10.35
N ARG A 78 16.65 -6.85 -10.09
CA ARG A 78 17.00 -8.04 -9.30
C ARG A 78 16.59 -7.88 -7.84
N ALA A 79 16.83 -6.71 -7.24
CA ALA A 79 16.40 -6.43 -5.87
C ALA A 79 14.89 -6.67 -5.72
N LEU A 80 14.08 -6.12 -6.65
CA LEU A 80 12.63 -6.27 -6.64
C LEU A 80 12.15 -7.69 -6.91
N TYR A 81 12.85 -8.42 -7.78
CA TYR A 81 12.60 -9.85 -7.96
C TYR A 81 12.75 -10.62 -6.63
N TYR A 82 13.83 -10.36 -5.89
CA TYR A 82 14.07 -10.99 -4.59
C TYR A 82 13.24 -10.42 -3.44
N THR A 83 12.55 -9.30 -3.63
CA THR A 83 11.57 -8.76 -2.67
C THR A 83 10.18 -9.37 -2.91
N ASN A 84 9.72 -9.39 -4.16
CA ASN A 84 8.31 -9.64 -4.50
C ASN A 84 8.02 -11.05 -5.02
N ILE A 85 8.99 -11.72 -5.64
CA ILE A 85 8.78 -13.02 -6.33
C ILE A 85 9.43 -14.15 -5.55
N SER A 86 10.72 -14.03 -5.22
CA SER A 86 11.47 -15.03 -4.48
C SER A 86 12.10 -14.36 -3.27
N LEU A 87 11.32 -14.25 -2.18
CA LEU A 87 11.72 -13.51 -1.00
C LEU A 87 13.06 -14.03 -0.44
N SER A 88 14.13 -13.30 -0.74
CA SER A 88 15.49 -13.54 -0.25
C SER A 88 16.06 -12.21 0.25
N PRO A 89 15.94 -11.91 1.56
CA PRO A 89 16.32 -10.61 2.09
C PRO A 89 17.81 -10.29 1.89
N LYS A 90 18.66 -11.31 1.97
CA LYS A 90 20.11 -11.18 1.75
C LYS A 90 20.43 -10.77 0.32
N ASP A 91 19.81 -11.43 -0.66
CA ASP A 91 20.03 -11.12 -2.07
C ASP A 91 19.39 -9.79 -2.46
N ALA A 92 18.17 -9.52 -1.98
CA ALA A 92 17.50 -8.25 -2.20
C ALA A 92 18.35 -7.08 -1.69
N LEU A 93 18.82 -7.13 -0.44
CA LEU A 93 19.68 -6.10 0.14
C LEU A 93 21.00 -5.93 -0.62
N LYS A 94 21.61 -7.03 -1.07
CA LYS A 94 22.83 -6.98 -1.89
C LYS A 94 22.59 -6.15 -3.15
N TYR A 95 21.49 -6.41 -3.86
CA TYR A 95 21.18 -5.70 -5.09
C TYR A 95 20.70 -4.26 -4.88
N TYR A 96 19.97 -3.97 -3.79
CA TYR A 96 19.64 -2.59 -3.41
C TYR A 96 20.90 -1.76 -3.14
N LYS A 97 21.84 -2.29 -2.35
CA LYS A 97 23.13 -1.63 -2.07
C LYS A 97 23.92 -1.40 -3.35
N GLN A 98 23.96 -2.39 -4.24
CA GLN A 98 24.62 -2.26 -5.53
C GLN A 98 23.97 -1.17 -6.40
N ALA A 99 22.64 -1.09 -6.46
CA ALA A 99 21.94 -0.07 -7.22
C ALA A 99 22.22 1.33 -6.69
N LEU A 100 22.20 1.52 -5.36
CA LEU A 100 22.49 2.81 -4.72
C LEU A 100 23.96 3.23 -4.90
N ALA A 101 24.91 2.30 -4.83
CA ALA A 101 26.33 2.61 -5.06
C ALA A 101 26.57 3.05 -6.52
N ILE A 102 25.99 2.35 -7.49
CA ILE A 102 26.12 2.73 -8.91
C ILE A 102 25.43 4.08 -9.18
N ALA A 103 24.29 4.34 -8.53
CA ALA A 103 23.61 5.63 -8.63
C ALA A 103 24.49 6.78 -8.12
N ASP A 104 25.19 6.58 -7.00
CA ASP A 104 26.13 7.55 -6.45
C ASP A 104 27.35 7.76 -7.36
N GLU A 105 27.93 6.69 -7.90
CA GLU A 105 29.06 6.74 -8.85
C GLU A 105 28.71 7.52 -10.13
N ILE A 106 27.47 7.39 -10.62
CA ILE A 106 26.98 8.10 -11.80
C ILE A 106 26.56 9.54 -11.48
N GLY A 107 26.52 9.91 -10.19
CA GLY A 107 26.12 11.24 -9.75
C GLY A 107 24.62 11.49 -9.84
N MET A 108 23.79 10.44 -9.71
CA MET A 108 22.35 10.62 -9.52
C MET A 108 22.12 11.42 -8.24
N ASP A 109 21.19 12.36 -8.31
CA ASP A 109 20.84 13.19 -7.16
C ASP A 109 20.30 12.33 -6.00
N PRO A 110 20.95 12.32 -4.81
CA PRO A 110 20.52 11.49 -3.68
C PRO A 110 19.12 11.81 -3.16
N PHE A 111 18.59 12.99 -3.50
CA PHE A 111 17.28 13.50 -3.12
C PHE A 111 16.30 13.51 -4.29
N SER A 112 16.63 12.85 -5.40
CA SER A 112 15.68 12.60 -6.48
C SER A 112 14.58 11.64 -6.02
N GLU A 113 13.43 11.66 -6.70
CA GLU A 113 12.31 10.80 -6.35
C GLU A 113 12.66 9.32 -6.51
N GLU A 114 13.48 9.00 -7.52
CA GLU A 114 13.99 7.69 -7.83
C GLU A 114 14.83 7.13 -6.66
N ILE A 115 15.84 7.89 -6.23
CA ILE A 115 16.77 7.43 -5.20
C ILE A 115 16.09 7.35 -3.83
N LEU A 116 15.28 8.35 -3.47
CA LEU A 116 14.48 8.30 -2.25
C LEU A 116 13.50 7.13 -2.28
N GLY A 117 12.87 6.86 -3.43
CA GLY A 117 12.00 5.71 -3.63
C GLY A 117 12.71 4.38 -3.38
N VAL A 118 13.94 4.21 -3.88
CA VAL A 118 14.74 3.00 -3.60
C VAL A 118 15.01 2.84 -2.10
N LYS A 119 15.38 3.91 -1.40
CA LYS A 119 15.63 3.87 0.06
C LYS A 119 14.36 3.52 0.85
N ILE A 120 13.21 4.04 0.45
CA ILE A 120 11.90 3.68 1.05
C ILE A 120 11.57 2.21 0.80
N GLN A 121 11.88 1.68 -0.38
CA GLN A 121 11.69 0.24 -0.66
C GLN A 121 12.61 -0.66 0.16
N VAL A 122 13.81 -0.21 0.52
CA VAL A 122 14.67 -0.92 1.48
C VAL A 122 14.00 -0.99 2.85
N SER A 123 13.37 0.10 3.32
CA SER A 123 12.54 0.06 4.53
C SER A 123 11.39 -0.92 4.40
N ALA A 124 10.65 -0.88 3.29
CA ALA A 124 9.53 -1.79 3.06
C ALA A 124 9.97 -3.27 3.07
N LEU A 125 11.15 -3.59 2.53
CA LEU A 125 11.73 -4.92 2.66
C LEU A 125 11.98 -5.29 4.13
N MET A 126 12.47 -4.35 4.95
CA MET A 126 12.68 -4.59 6.39
C MET A 126 11.36 -4.88 7.11
N GLU A 127 10.27 -4.21 6.72
CA GLU A 127 8.92 -4.49 7.23
C GLU A 127 8.42 -5.88 6.84
N ILE A 128 8.59 -6.30 5.57
CA ILE A 128 8.18 -7.63 5.09
C ILE A 128 8.83 -8.75 5.89
N ILE A 129 10.07 -8.54 6.34
CA ILE A 129 10.82 -9.53 7.14
C ILE A 129 10.63 -9.34 8.65
N ASN A 130 9.68 -8.50 9.07
CA ASN A 130 9.36 -8.16 10.46
C ASN A 130 10.54 -7.58 11.25
N GLN A 131 11.48 -6.90 10.57
CA GLN A 131 12.60 -6.19 11.19
C GLN A 131 12.25 -4.70 11.31
N TYR A 132 11.25 -4.39 12.13
CA TYR A 132 10.69 -3.04 12.28
C TYR A 132 11.74 -2.01 12.75
N ASP A 133 12.63 -2.39 13.67
CA ASP A 133 13.72 -1.51 14.13
C ASP A 133 14.61 -1.04 12.97
N LYS A 134 14.91 -1.94 12.03
CA LYS A 134 15.72 -1.61 10.84
C LYS A 134 14.94 -0.80 9.81
N ALA A 135 13.62 -1.03 9.70
CA ALA A 135 12.76 -0.21 8.86
C ALA A 135 12.77 1.25 9.36
N ILE A 136 12.58 1.42 10.67
CA ILE A 136 12.64 2.71 11.36
C ILE A 136 14.01 3.37 11.16
N GLU A 137 15.11 2.64 11.40
CA GLU A 137 16.47 3.16 11.23
C GLU A 137 16.69 3.72 9.82
N VAL A 138 16.30 2.96 8.78
CA VAL A 138 16.42 3.41 7.38
C VAL A 138 15.61 4.68 7.14
N LEU A 139 14.36 4.75 7.59
CA LEU A 139 13.50 5.92 7.37
C LEU A 139 13.93 7.14 8.18
N GLU A 140 14.43 6.99 9.40
CA GLU A 140 14.97 8.10 10.19
C GLU A 140 16.21 8.70 9.54
N ILE A 141 17.10 7.86 9.00
CA ILE A 141 18.27 8.33 8.24
C ILE A 141 17.80 9.13 7.01
N VAL A 142 16.89 8.58 6.22
CA VAL A 142 16.39 9.25 4.99
C VAL A 142 15.70 10.56 5.34
N ARG A 143 14.84 10.56 6.36
CA ARG A 143 14.16 11.77 6.84
C ARG A 143 15.17 12.82 7.29
N GLY A 144 16.14 12.44 8.13
CA GLY A 144 17.18 13.33 8.64
C GLY A 144 17.99 13.96 7.52
N ASP A 145 18.39 13.18 6.52
CA ASP A 145 19.10 13.67 5.34
C ASP A 145 18.26 14.67 4.55
N CYS A 146 16.96 14.37 4.32
CA CYS A 146 16.04 15.27 3.62
C CYS A 146 15.91 16.62 4.35
N LEU A 147 15.72 16.58 5.67
CA LEU A 147 15.58 17.79 6.49
C LEU A 147 16.85 18.62 6.49
N LYS A 148 18.01 17.97 6.64
CA LYS A 148 19.31 18.62 6.56
C LYS A 148 19.56 19.26 5.19
N TRP A 149 19.16 18.58 4.11
CA TRP A 149 19.25 19.14 2.77
C TRP A 149 18.35 20.37 2.59
N ILE A 150 17.10 20.33 3.09
CA ILE A 150 16.17 21.47 3.06
C ILE A 150 16.75 22.66 3.82
N GLU A 151 17.30 22.44 5.01
CA GLU A 151 17.89 23.49 5.85
C GLU A 151 19.08 24.17 5.16
N LEU A 152 19.98 23.38 4.57
CA LEU A 152 21.23 23.89 4.01
C LEU A 152 21.08 24.46 2.59
N LEU A 153 20.18 23.88 1.79
CA LEU A 153 20.11 24.13 0.34
C LEU A 153 18.71 24.53 -0.15
N GLY A 154 17.65 24.31 0.64
CA GLY A 154 16.27 24.53 0.20
C GLY A 154 15.93 25.99 -0.11
N SER A 155 16.57 26.95 0.56
CA SER A 155 16.36 28.39 0.32
C SER A 155 17.24 28.98 -0.79
N LYS A 156 18.10 28.18 -1.42
CA LYS A 156 18.95 28.66 -2.51
C LYS A 156 18.16 28.81 -3.80
N PRO A 157 18.43 29.86 -4.61
CA PRO A 157 17.75 30.06 -5.87
C PRO A 157 17.96 28.86 -6.80
N GLY A 158 16.88 28.39 -7.44
CA GLY A 158 16.87 27.22 -8.32
C GLY A 158 16.54 25.89 -7.62
N ASN A 159 16.42 25.88 -6.29
CA ASN A 159 16.03 24.68 -5.53
C ASN A 159 14.56 24.67 -5.10
N GLU A 160 13.74 25.66 -5.49
CA GLU A 160 12.38 25.86 -5.01
C GLU A 160 11.52 24.61 -5.21
N GLY A 161 11.45 24.09 -6.44
CA GLY A 161 10.68 22.88 -6.75
C GLY A 161 11.26 21.61 -6.15
N LYS A 162 12.58 21.54 -5.99
CA LYS A 162 13.22 20.41 -5.31
C LYS A 162 12.95 20.45 -3.80
N ARG A 163 12.97 21.64 -3.18
CA ARG A 163 12.58 21.88 -1.78
C ARG A 163 11.16 21.40 -1.56
N THR A 164 10.22 21.79 -2.41
CA THR A 164 8.83 21.35 -2.33
C THR A 164 8.73 19.81 -2.32
N ARG A 165 9.35 19.14 -3.30
CA ARG A 165 9.28 17.67 -3.41
C ARG A 165 9.95 16.96 -2.24
N VAL A 166 11.14 17.40 -1.83
CA VAL A 166 11.87 16.81 -0.70
C VAL A 166 11.12 17.03 0.62
N LEU A 167 10.48 18.18 0.80
CA LEU A 167 9.64 18.47 1.96
C LEU A 167 8.41 17.55 1.99
N GLY A 168 7.70 17.41 0.86
CA GLY A 168 6.59 16.47 0.73
C GLY A 168 7.02 15.04 1.05
N LYS A 169 8.19 14.61 0.55
CA LYS A 169 8.74 13.28 0.86
C LYS A 169 9.07 13.11 2.34
N ALA A 170 9.65 14.12 2.99
CA ALA A 170 9.94 14.09 4.42
C ALA A 170 8.65 13.99 5.26
N ILE A 171 7.57 14.64 4.84
CA ILE A 171 6.24 14.51 5.44
C ILE A 171 5.74 13.06 5.30
N SER A 172 5.73 12.50 4.09
CA SER A 172 5.30 11.10 3.88
C SER A 172 6.13 10.09 4.68
N ILE A 173 7.45 10.30 4.80
CA ILE A 173 8.31 9.44 5.62
C ILE A 173 7.97 9.59 7.11
N SER A 174 7.66 10.81 7.57
CA SER A 174 7.27 11.05 8.97
C SER A 174 5.93 10.39 9.30
N VAL A 175 4.98 10.42 8.37
CA VAL A 175 3.71 9.70 8.45
C VAL A 175 3.98 8.20 8.61
N LYS A 176 4.81 7.62 7.72
CA LYS A 176 5.20 6.20 7.80
C LYS A 176 5.95 5.83 9.08
N LEU A 177 6.84 6.70 9.57
CA LEU A 177 7.52 6.51 10.86
C LEU A 177 6.53 6.48 12.02
N GLY A 178 5.51 7.35 11.98
CA GLY A 178 4.39 7.32 12.91
C GLY A 178 3.78 5.92 13.04
N ASP A 179 3.50 5.25 11.92
CA ASP A 179 2.94 3.89 11.93
C ASP A 179 3.90 2.86 12.49
N LEU A 180 5.18 2.96 12.13
CA LEU A 180 6.18 1.99 12.54
C LEU A 180 6.45 2.10 14.05
N TYR A 181 6.53 3.31 14.59
CA TYR A 181 6.68 3.52 16.02
C TYR A 181 5.42 3.11 16.80
N ALA A 182 4.23 3.41 16.26
CA ALA A 182 2.96 2.96 16.82
C ALA A 182 2.69 1.46 16.64
N ASN A 183 3.50 0.75 15.86
CA ASN A 183 3.31 -0.67 15.58
C ASN A 183 3.33 -1.50 16.86
N TYR A 184 2.52 -2.56 16.90
CA TYR A 184 2.43 -3.49 18.03
C TYR A 184 3.79 -4.03 18.53
N TYR A 185 4.78 -4.20 17.65
CA TYR A 185 6.09 -4.72 18.03
C TYR A 185 7.03 -3.65 18.61
N VAL A 186 6.81 -2.37 18.31
CA VAL A 186 7.67 -1.25 18.72
C VAL A 186 7.07 -0.50 19.92
N GLN A 187 5.78 -0.15 19.82
CA GLN A 187 4.99 0.51 20.88
C GLN A 187 5.57 1.83 21.43
N ASP A 188 6.38 2.54 20.64
CA ASP A 188 6.89 3.86 20.99
C ASP A 188 5.90 4.95 20.54
N LYS A 189 4.82 5.08 21.31
CA LYS A 189 3.70 5.96 20.97
C LYS A 189 4.07 7.43 21.06
N GLU A 190 5.01 7.78 21.94
CA GLU A 190 5.50 9.15 22.09
C GLU A 190 6.22 9.59 20.82
N THR A 191 7.18 8.80 20.34
CA THR A 191 7.87 9.12 19.09
C THR A 191 6.94 9.04 17.89
N ALA A 192 5.99 8.10 17.87
CA ALA A 192 4.97 8.02 16.83
C ALA A 192 4.16 9.31 16.73
N GLU A 193 3.68 9.80 17.87
CA GLU A 193 2.96 11.05 18.01
C GLU A 193 3.83 12.21 17.50
N GLU A 194 5.06 12.36 17.99
CA GLU A 194 5.98 13.41 17.54
C GLU A 194 6.15 13.46 16.01
N ARG A 195 6.30 12.30 15.37
CA ARG A 195 6.49 12.21 13.92
C ARG A 195 5.24 12.63 13.14
N LEU A 196 4.06 12.24 13.63
CA LEU A 196 2.77 12.62 13.02
C LEU A 196 2.44 14.09 13.25
N VAL A 197 2.71 14.63 14.45
CA VAL A 197 2.58 16.07 14.74
C VAL A 197 3.35 16.86 13.71
N TRP A 198 4.63 16.52 13.56
CA TRP A 198 5.53 17.25 12.70
C TRP A 198 5.06 17.20 11.25
N ALA A 199 4.57 16.04 10.78
CA ALA A 199 4.03 15.87 9.43
C ALA A 199 2.83 16.81 9.18
N VAL A 200 1.83 16.79 10.07
CA VAL A 200 0.62 17.61 9.96
C VAL A 200 0.91 19.10 10.07
N GLU A 201 1.68 19.51 11.08
CA GLU A 201 2.01 20.92 11.27
C GLU A 201 2.82 21.48 10.10
N THR A 202 3.76 20.69 9.56
CA THR A 202 4.55 21.10 8.40
C THR A 202 3.70 21.21 7.14
N ALA A 203 2.81 20.24 6.90
CA ALA A 203 1.90 20.28 5.75
C ALA A 203 0.98 21.50 5.79
N LEU A 204 0.35 21.76 6.94
CA LEU A 204 -0.55 22.89 7.14
C LEU A 204 0.20 24.23 7.08
N LYS A 205 1.41 24.30 7.63
CA LYS A 205 2.23 25.52 7.57
C LYS A 205 2.62 25.86 6.13
N GLU A 206 3.01 24.88 5.32
CA GLU A 206 3.34 25.11 3.90
C GLU A 206 2.10 25.47 3.09
N LYS A 207 0.95 24.82 3.33
CA LYS A 207 -0.33 25.17 2.70
C LYS A 207 -0.72 26.62 3.01
N LYS A 208 -0.72 27.00 4.29
CA LYS A 208 -1.04 28.37 4.72
C LYS A 208 -0.10 29.40 4.10
N ARG A 209 1.21 29.11 4.04
CA ARG A 209 2.18 29.98 3.36
C ARG A 209 1.84 30.16 1.88
N ARG A 210 1.47 29.09 1.17
CA ARG A 210 1.05 29.15 -0.24
C ARG A 210 -0.22 29.95 -0.45
N GLU A 211 -1.15 29.91 0.51
CA GLU A 211 -2.38 30.72 0.49
C GLU A 211 -2.11 32.21 0.74
N GLU A 212 -1.22 32.54 1.68
CA GLU A 212 -0.92 33.92 2.08
C GLU A 212 0.07 34.62 1.12
N GLU A 213 1.15 33.92 0.74
CA GLU A 213 2.23 34.48 -0.09
C GLU A 213 2.08 34.16 -1.58
N GLY A 214 1.20 33.22 -1.94
CA GLY A 214 1.14 32.64 -3.27
C GLY A 214 2.23 31.58 -3.52
N ILE A 215 2.12 30.95 -4.69
CA ILE A 215 3.11 29.98 -5.19
C ILE A 215 4.28 30.76 -5.80
N LYS A 216 5.48 30.54 -5.28
CA LYS A 216 6.69 31.19 -5.82
C LYS A 216 7.12 30.52 -7.12
N GLU A 217 7.84 31.27 -7.95
CA GLU A 217 8.33 30.74 -9.23
C GLU A 217 9.17 29.48 -9.01
N GLY A 218 8.88 28.43 -9.78
CA GLY A 218 9.61 27.17 -9.73
C GLY A 218 9.25 26.24 -8.56
N GLU A 219 8.37 26.62 -7.62
CA GLU A 219 7.98 25.76 -6.48
C GLU A 219 7.22 24.49 -6.89
N GLY A 220 6.54 24.51 -8.03
CA GLY A 220 5.71 23.40 -8.51
C GLY A 220 4.51 23.10 -7.61
N ASP A 221 3.89 21.95 -7.87
CA ASP A 221 2.69 21.50 -7.18
C ASP A 221 2.97 21.10 -5.74
N TRP A 222 1.93 21.18 -4.90
CA TRP A 222 1.96 20.73 -3.51
C TRP A 222 1.00 19.56 -3.32
N LEU A 223 1.19 18.82 -2.23
CA LEU A 223 0.30 17.74 -1.79
C LEU A 223 -1.15 18.22 -1.80
N THR A 224 -2.03 17.48 -2.47
CA THR A 224 -3.46 17.76 -2.41
C THR A 224 -4.05 17.33 -1.07
N ASP A 225 -5.23 17.84 -0.74
CA ASP A 225 -5.92 17.46 0.50
C ASP A 225 -6.28 15.97 0.50
N GLU A 226 -6.58 15.38 -0.66
CA GLU A 226 -6.85 13.95 -0.84
C GLU A 226 -5.58 13.11 -0.70
N GLU A 227 -4.47 13.53 -1.31
CA GLU A 227 -3.19 12.82 -1.19
C GLU A 227 -2.68 12.82 0.25
N PHE A 228 -2.77 13.99 0.92
CA PHE A 228 -2.35 14.12 2.30
C PHE A 228 -3.32 13.42 3.25
N GLY A 229 -4.63 13.61 3.07
CA GLY A 229 -5.68 12.95 3.83
C GLY A 229 -5.61 11.43 3.74
N GLY A 230 -5.50 10.87 2.53
CA GLY A 230 -5.33 9.44 2.33
C GLY A 230 -4.09 8.87 3.01
N SER A 231 -2.98 9.63 3.07
CA SER A 231 -1.78 9.21 3.80
C SER A 231 -1.98 9.17 5.32
N LEU A 232 -2.86 10.01 5.87
CA LEU A 232 -3.21 10.03 7.29
C LEU A 232 -4.31 9.02 7.64
N GLU A 233 -5.23 8.72 6.72
CA GLU A 233 -6.31 7.74 6.92
C GLU A 233 -5.78 6.31 7.06
N VAL A 234 -4.73 5.96 6.32
CA VAL A 234 -4.01 4.68 6.50
C VAL A 234 -3.43 4.58 7.92
N ASN A 235 -3.21 5.72 8.56
CA ASN A 235 -2.51 5.86 9.83
C ASN A 235 -3.44 6.14 11.00
N ASN A 236 -4.77 6.13 10.78
CA ASN A 236 -5.82 6.65 11.65
C ASN A 236 -5.52 6.44 13.15
N LEU A 237 -4.73 7.35 13.73
CA LEU A 237 -3.96 7.12 14.94
C LEU A 237 -4.87 6.88 16.15
N SER A 238 -6.00 7.58 16.15
CA SER A 238 -7.08 7.41 17.12
C SER A 238 -7.71 6.01 17.10
N SER A 239 -7.92 5.46 15.90
CA SER A 239 -8.50 4.12 15.70
C SER A 239 -7.46 3.02 15.89
N SER A 240 -6.21 3.22 15.45
CA SER A 240 -5.13 2.23 15.55
C SER A 240 -4.65 2.05 16.99
N LEU A 241 -4.51 3.13 17.77
CA LEU A 241 -4.22 3.07 19.21
C LEU A 241 -5.33 2.36 19.99
N ALA A 242 -6.60 2.59 19.62
CA ALA A 242 -7.76 1.95 20.25
C ALA A 242 -7.94 0.48 19.82
N GLN A 243 -7.76 0.16 18.53
CA GLN A 243 -7.94 -1.19 17.98
C GLN A 243 -6.77 -2.14 18.28
N GLN A 244 -5.52 -1.66 18.36
CA GLN A 244 -4.38 -2.50 18.75
C GLN A 244 -4.56 -3.08 20.15
N HIS A 245 -5.25 -2.38 21.05
CA HIS A 245 -5.57 -2.88 22.39
C HIS A 245 -6.40 -4.18 22.35
N LEU A 246 -7.30 -4.31 21.37
CA LEU A 246 -8.22 -5.45 21.23
C LEU A 246 -7.56 -6.70 20.61
N GLN A 247 -6.38 -6.56 19.98
CA GLN A 247 -5.72 -7.64 19.24
C GLN A 247 -4.45 -8.19 19.93
N ALA A 248 -4.04 -7.61 21.06
CA ALA A 248 -2.82 -8.01 21.76
C ALA A 248 -3.03 -9.27 22.62
N PRO A 249 -2.18 -10.33 22.50
CA PRO A 249 -2.26 -11.51 23.36
C PRO A 249 -1.96 -11.21 24.85
N ASN A 250 -1.30 -10.09 25.16
CA ASN A 250 -1.14 -9.53 26.51
C ASN A 250 -1.13 -7.98 26.41
N PRO A 251 -2.16 -7.27 26.91
CA PRO A 251 -2.19 -5.80 26.86
C PRO A 251 -1.21 -5.18 27.88
N PRO A 252 -0.54 -4.06 27.56
CA PRO A 252 0.29 -3.32 28.52
C PRO A 252 -0.57 -2.71 29.65
N SER A 253 0.07 -2.45 30.79
CA SER A 253 -0.55 -2.32 32.11
C SER A 253 -1.42 -1.09 32.39
N ASP A 254 -1.52 -0.10 31.49
CA ASP A 254 -2.42 1.05 31.69
C ASP A 254 -3.06 1.56 30.39
N PRO A 255 -4.34 1.19 30.12
CA PRO A 255 -5.12 1.69 28.99
C PRO A 255 -5.38 3.20 29.01
N SER A 256 -5.32 3.84 30.18
CA SER A 256 -5.78 5.23 30.36
C SER A 256 -4.86 6.28 29.70
N VAL A 257 -3.54 6.06 29.73
CA VAL A 257 -2.54 6.98 29.14
C VAL A 257 -2.72 7.10 27.63
N ASN A 258 -3.09 6.01 26.96
CA ASN A 258 -3.28 5.97 25.51
C ASN A 258 -4.56 6.71 25.08
N LEU A 259 -5.61 6.63 25.89
CA LEU A 259 -6.87 7.33 25.66
C LEU A 259 -6.71 8.85 25.87
N ILE A 260 -5.85 9.27 26.81
CA ILE A 260 -5.56 10.69 27.06
C ILE A 260 -4.85 11.33 25.86
N SER A 261 -3.82 10.69 25.29
CA SER A 261 -3.15 11.20 24.08
C SER A 261 -4.10 11.20 22.88
N ALA A 262 -4.81 10.10 22.60
CA ALA A 262 -5.76 10.05 21.49
C ALA A 262 -6.84 11.14 21.59
N ARG A 263 -7.29 11.45 22.81
CA ARG A 263 -8.24 12.54 23.08
C ARG A 263 -7.65 13.92 22.78
N SER A 264 -6.42 14.20 23.20
CA SER A 264 -5.79 15.51 22.97
C SER A 264 -5.64 15.79 21.47
N TRP A 265 -5.33 14.77 20.68
CA TRP A 265 -5.24 14.85 19.22
C TRP A 265 -6.54 15.18 18.53
N ALA A 266 -7.59 14.43 18.85
CA ALA A 266 -8.88 14.67 18.24
C ALA A 266 -9.42 16.07 18.61
N LEU A 267 -9.13 16.58 19.81
CA LEU A 267 -9.43 17.96 20.19
C LEU A 267 -8.61 18.99 19.41
N LYS A 268 -7.32 18.75 19.19
CA LYS A 268 -6.46 19.62 18.38
C LYS A 268 -6.93 19.68 16.91
N ALA A 269 -7.30 18.53 16.33
CA ALA A 269 -7.85 18.44 14.98
C ALA A 269 -9.15 19.27 14.83
N LEU A 270 -10.09 19.13 15.78
CA LEU A 270 -11.32 19.93 15.79
C LEU A 270 -11.03 21.43 15.98
N THR A 271 -10.03 21.77 16.79
CA THR A 271 -9.61 23.16 16.99
C THR A 271 -9.07 23.76 15.70
N LEU A 272 -8.22 23.04 14.97
CA LEU A 272 -7.71 23.49 13.67
C LEU A 272 -8.82 23.62 12.64
N ALA A 273 -9.74 22.65 12.56
CA ALA A 273 -10.89 22.73 11.67
C ALA A 273 -11.77 23.96 11.96
N SER A 274 -11.93 24.33 13.24
CA SER A 274 -12.71 25.52 13.63
C SER A 274 -12.09 26.86 13.21
N GLN A 275 -10.80 26.88 12.86
CA GLN A 275 -10.10 28.08 12.38
C GLN A 275 -10.31 28.30 10.88
N ILE A 276 -10.88 27.33 10.15
CA ILE A 276 -11.15 27.45 8.71
C ILE A 276 -12.38 28.37 8.51
N PRO A 277 -12.27 29.46 7.72
CA PRO A 277 -13.37 30.38 7.50
C PRO A 277 -14.62 29.71 6.91
N PRO A 278 -15.84 30.17 7.28
CA PRO A 278 -17.07 29.68 6.68
C PRO A 278 -17.05 29.85 5.15
N GLY A 279 -17.40 28.80 4.41
CA GLY A 279 -17.36 28.78 2.94
C GLY A 279 -16.00 28.40 2.32
N LYS A 280 -14.97 28.15 3.13
CA LYS A 280 -13.68 27.58 2.71
C LYS A 280 -13.47 26.14 3.17
N GLN A 281 -14.42 25.58 3.92
CA GLN A 281 -14.40 24.19 4.34
C GLN A 281 -14.78 23.29 3.16
N THR A 282 -13.99 22.25 2.95
CA THR A 282 -14.30 21.21 1.96
C THR A 282 -15.26 20.18 2.57
N ASP A 283 -15.94 19.41 1.72
CA ASP A 283 -16.83 18.34 2.16
C ASP A 283 -16.03 17.28 2.93
N GLU A 284 -14.80 17.00 2.49
CA GLU A 284 -13.85 16.08 3.11
C GLU A 284 -13.46 16.57 4.52
N CYS A 285 -13.15 17.85 4.68
CA CYS A 285 -12.84 18.45 5.98
C CYS A 285 -14.04 18.35 6.94
N SER A 286 -15.25 18.48 6.41
CA SER A 286 -16.50 18.42 7.18
C SER A 286 -16.81 16.99 7.62
N VAL A 287 -16.60 16.01 6.73
CA VAL A 287 -16.68 14.57 7.04
C VAL A 287 -15.63 14.18 8.08
N ALA A 288 -14.39 14.66 7.96
CA ALA A 288 -13.34 14.41 8.94
C ALA A 288 -13.70 14.91 10.35
N CYS A 289 -14.42 16.04 10.47
CA CYS A 289 -14.91 16.55 11.76
C CYS A 289 -15.98 15.63 12.38
N VAL A 290 -16.86 15.04 11.56
CA VAL A 290 -17.84 14.04 12.01
C VAL A 290 -17.13 12.84 12.60
N VAL A 291 -16.20 12.25 11.83
CA VAL A 291 -15.45 11.05 12.22
C VAL A 291 -14.61 11.30 13.48
N THR A 292 -13.90 12.44 13.53
CA THR A 292 -13.09 12.83 14.69
C THR A 292 -13.94 12.99 15.95
N THR A 293 -15.14 13.58 15.82
CA THR A 293 -16.06 13.74 16.96
C THR A 293 -16.64 12.40 17.41
N TYR A 294 -16.93 11.49 16.47
CA TYR A 294 -17.34 10.13 16.80
C TYR A 294 -16.23 9.38 17.56
N ASN A 295 -14.98 9.45 17.09
CA ASN A 295 -13.84 8.81 17.74
C ASN A 295 -13.59 9.36 19.16
N LEU A 296 -13.85 10.65 19.41
CA LEU A 296 -13.84 11.20 20.78
C LEU A 296 -14.92 10.58 21.67
N GLY A 297 -16.06 10.20 21.09
CA GLY A 297 -17.08 9.41 21.76
C GLY A 297 -16.56 8.03 22.14
N ASP A 298 -15.91 7.32 21.21
CA ASP A 298 -15.32 6.00 21.47
C ASP A 298 -14.24 6.06 22.55
N ILE A 299 -13.39 7.10 22.53
CA ILE A 299 -12.35 7.30 23.54
C ILE A 299 -12.98 7.57 24.92
N ALA A 300 -14.04 8.36 24.98
CA ALA A 300 -14.77 8.64 26.22
C ALA A 300 -15.50 7.38 26.74
N GLU A 301 -16.12 6.59 25.86
CA GLU A 301 -16.76 5.31 26.21
C GLU A 301 -15.74 4.33 26.80
N GLN A 302 -14.57 4.19 26.15
CA GLN A 302 -13.46 3.35 26.64
C GLN A 302 -12.86 3.86 27.96
N SER A 303 -12.90 5.17 28.20
CA SER A 303 -12.44 5.78 29.46
C SER A 303 -13.48 5.69 30.59
N GLY A 304 -14.68 5.17 30.32
CA GLY A 304 -15.79 5.09 31.27
C GLY A 304 -16.60 6.39 31.45
N ASP A 305 -16.27 7.46 30.71
CA ASP A 305 -17.02 8.72 30.73
C ASP A 305 -18.18 8.66 29.73
N LEU A 306 -19.23 7.93 30.13
CA LEU A 306 -20.40 7.67 29.28
C LEU A 306 -21.19 8.95 28.94
N ASP A 307 -21.15 9.96 29.80
CA ASP A 307 -21.81 11.24 29.57
C ASP A 307 -21.12 12.02 28.45
N GLU A 308 -19.78 12.09 28.48
CA GLU A 308 -19.02 12.68 27.38
C GLU A 308 -19.16 11.85 26.09
N ALA A 309 -19.12 10.52 26.19
CA ALA A 309 -19.33 9.64 25.05
C ALA A 309 -20.65 9.94 24.32
N ARG A 310 -21.75 10.02 25.08
CA ARG A 310 -23.06 10.40 24.54
C ARG A 310 -23.04 11.78 23.89
N ARG A 311 -22.50 12.80 24.56
CA ARG A 311 -22.42 14.16 24.00
C ARG A 311 -21.71 14.18 22.65
N ARG A 312 -20.59 13.45 22.55
CA ARG A 312 -19.78 13.34 21.33
C ARG A 312 -20.52 12.61 20.23
N TYR A 313 -21.15 11.46 20.50
CA TYR A 313 -21.93 10.75 19.49
C TYR A 313 -23.13 11.54 18.98
N VAL A 314 -23.86 12.24 19.87
CA VAL A 314 -24.97 13.11 19.47
C VAL A 314 -24.47 14.28 18.61
N GLY A 315 -23.35 14.90 19.00
CA GLY A 315 -22.71 15.95 18.22
C GLY A 315 -22.30 15.48 16.82
N ALA A 316 -21.63 14.32 16.74
CA ALA A 316 -21.21 13.71 15.48
C ALA A 316 -22.40 13.43 14.55
N ARG A 317 -23.49 12.86 15.09
CA ARG A 317 -24.73 12.61 14.34
C ARG A 317 -25.34 13.92 13.80
N GLY A 318 -25.42 14.96 14.63
CA GLY A 318 -25.98 16.25 14.21
C GLY A 318 -25.12 16.96 13.15
N MET A 319 -23.81 16.75 13.15
CA MET A 319 -22.93 17.21 12.07
C MET A 319 -23.15 16.42 10.79
N ALA A 320 -23.22 15.08 10.89
CA ALA A 320 -23.47 14.20 9.75
C ALA A 320 -24.80 14.52 9.05
N GLU A 321 -25.85 14.80 9.83
CA GLU A 321 -27.18 15.18 9.31
C GLU A 321 -27.15 16.49 8.51
N ARG A 322 -26.41 17.50 8.98
CA ARG A 322 -26.25 18.78 8.25
C ARG A 322 -25.49 18.63 6.93
N LEU A 323 -24.64 17.60 6.83
CA LEU A 323 -23.82 17.31 5.65
C LEU A 323 -24.49 16.31 4.70
N GLY A 324 -25.55 15.63 5.13
CA GLY A 324 -26.10 14.49 4.39
C GLY A 324 -25.20 13.24 4.38
N PHE A 325 -24.29 13.11 5.36
CA PHE A 325 -23.37 11.98 5.46
C PHE A 325 -24.05 10.78 6.16
N GLU A 326 -24.73 9.95 5.36
CA GLU A 326 -25.62 8.88 5.82
C GLU A 326 -24.92 7.83 6.69
N GLU A 327 -23.73 7.38 6.29
CA GLU A 327 -22.93 6.40 7.05
C GLU A 327 -22.57 6.95 8.43
N GLY A 328 -22.17 8.23 8.51
CA GLY A 328 -21.89 8.92 9.77
C GLY A 328 -23.10 8.99 10.70
N MET A 329 -24.30 9.25 10.15
CA MET A 329 -25.54 9.25 10.94
C MET A 329 -25.84 7.87 11.52
N GLN A 330 -25.71 6.82 10.70
CA GLN A 330 -25.99 5.45 11.11
C GLN A 330 -25.01 4.98 12.18
N MET A 331 -23.70 5.21 11.99
CA MET A 331 -22.67 4.84 12.96
C MET A 331 -22.86 5.55 14.31
N ALA A 332 -23.02 6.88 14.31
CA ALA A 332 -23.24 7.66 15.52
C ALA A 332 -24.58 7.31 16.20
N GLY A 333 -25.64 7.10 15.44
CA GLY A 333 -26.94 6.69 15.95
C GLY A 333 -26.94 5.27 16.55
N ALA A 334 -26.12 4.36 16.03
CA ALA A 334 -25.94 3.03 16.63
C ALA A 334 -25.20 3.12 17.97
N ALA A 335 -24.16 3.96 18.07
CA ALA A 335 -23.41 4.16 19.32
C ALA A 335 -24.28 4.77 20.43
N VAL A 336 -25.11 5.78 20.13
CA VAL A 336 -26.06 6.34 21.12
C VAL A 336 -27.02 5.27 21.63
N ARG A 337 -27.60 4.46 20.72
CA ARG A 337 -28.51 3.37 21.09
C ARG A 337 -27.83 2.31 21.98
N ARG A 338 -26.56 2.01 21.71
CA ARG A 338 -25.75 1.09 22.54
C ARG A 338 -25.58 1.63 23.96
N LEU A 339 -25.30 2.91 24.12
CA LEU A 339 -25.21 3.54 25.44
C LEU A 339 -26.55 3.53 26.17
N ASP A 340 -27.67 3.79 25.47
CA ASP A 340 -29.03 3.71 26.02
C ASP A 340 -29.35 2.30 26.55
N SER A 341 -29.11 1.26 25.73
CA SER A 341 -29.39 -0.12 26.13
C SER A 341 -28.55 -0.60 27.32
N ASN A 342 -27.28 -0.18 27.39
CA ASN A 342 -26.40 -0.52 28.49
C ASN A 342 -26.83 0.16 29.81
N ALA A 343 -27.37 1.39 29.73
CA ALA A 343 -27.90 2.10 30.89
C ALA A 343 -29.23 1.49 31.39
N GLU A 344 -30.06 0.97 30.51
CA GLU A 344 -31.32 0.28 30.87
C GLU A 344 -31.08 -1.08 31.52
N GLY A 345 -30.08 -1.84 31.05
CA GLY A 345 -29.70 -3.14 31.63
C GLY A 345 -28.95 -3.07 32.97
N ALA A 346 -28.47 -1.88 33.35
CA ALA A 346 -27.75 -1.65 34.61
C ALA A 346 -28.65 -1.13 35.76
N LYS A 347 -29.96 -0.93 35.51
CA LYS A 347 -30.93 -0.64 36.58
C LYS A 347 -31.21 -1.94 37.36
N PRO A 348 -31.08 -1.94 38.70
CA PRO A 348 -31.30 -3.12 39.54
C PRO A 348 -32.75 -3.61 39.54
#